data_AF-A0A7J7HXK5-F1
#
_entry.id   AF-A0A7J7HXK5-F1
#
_cell.length_a   1.000
_cell.length_b   1.000
_cell.length_c   1.000
_cell.angle_alpha   90.00
_cell.angle_beta   90.00
_cell.angle_gamma   90.00
#
_symmetry.space_group_name_H-M   'P 1'
#
loop_
_entity.id
_entity.type
_entity.pdbx_description
1 polymer ?
#
loop_
_entity_poly.entity_id
_entity_poly.type
_entity_poly.pdbx_seq_one_letter_code
_entity_poly.pdbx_strand_id
1 'polypeptide(L)' 'MAGCEAKERRILVAVDEGEESMYGLSWCLNNILVSQNSKDTLILLCAKPPRPIYTSVDGKGRIFGQICLEP' A
#
# COMPACT_ATOMS: atom_id res chain seq x y z
N MET A 1 22.28 -28.66 19.66
CA MET A 1 20.95 -28.14 19.29
C MET A 1 21.15 -26.74 18.76
N ALA A 2 21.09 -26.57 17.43
CA ALA A 2 21.34 -25.27 16.80
C ALA A 2 20.21 -24.31 17.21
N GLY A 3 20.56 -23.25 17.93
CA GLY A 3 19.67 -22.13 18.15
C GLY A 3 19.37 -21.52 16.80
N CYS A 4 18.18 -21.81 16.26
CA CYS A 4 17.65 -21.06 15.14
C CYS A 4 17.29 -19.69 15.69
N GLU A 5 18.25 -18.77 15.63
CA GLU A 5 18.03 -17.36 15.93
C GLU A 5 16.88 -16.92 15.02
N ALA A 6 15.72 -16.65 15.63
CA ALA A 6 14.50 -16.34 14.91
C ALA A 6 14.73 -15.04 14.13
N LYS A 7 15.13 -15.19 12.86
CA LYS A 7 15.30 -14.10 11.91
C LYS A 7 14.08 -13.20 12.00
N GLU A 8 14.29 -11.92 12.31
CA GLU A 8 13.21 -10.94 12.46
C GLU A 8 12.18 -11.12 11.35
N ARG A 9 10.94 -11.42 11.74
CA ARG A 9 9.88 -11.68 10.78
C ARG A 9 9.40 -10.35 10.23
N ARG A 10 9.47 -10.20 8.92
CA ARG A 10 8.94 -9.03 8.20
C ARG A 10 7.68 -9.45 7.45
N ILE A 11 6.60 -8.70 7.65
CA ILE A 11 5.29 -8.99 7.07
C ILE A 11 4.95 -7.83 6.15
N LEU A 12 4.75 -8.10 4.87
CA LEU A 12 4.32 -7.12 3.88
C LEU A 12 2.82 -7.27 3.67
N VAL A 13 2.06 -6.18 3.82
CA VAL A 13 0.62 -6.14 3.56
C VAL A 13 0.34 -5.10 2.50
N ALA A 14 -0.20 -5.53 1.36
CA ALA A 14 -0.66 -4.63 0.31
C ALA A 14 -2.12 -4.27 0.58
N VAL A 15 -2.43 -2.98 0.60
CA VAL A 15 -3.78 -2.44 0.83
C VAL A 15 -4.13 -1.42 -0.24
N ASP A 16 -5.40 -1.32 -0.58
CA ASP A 16 -5.98 -0.27 -1.41
C ASP A 16 -7.01 0.53 -0.60
N GLU A 17 -7.74 1.44 -1.24
CA GLU A 17 -8.76 2.27 -0.58
C GLU A 17 -10.10 1.53 -0.37
N GLY A 18 -10.16 0.24 -0.69
CA GLY A 18 -11.36 -0.57 -0.54
C GLY A 18 -11.65 -0.96 0.91
N GLU A 19 -12.94 -1.02 1.26
CA GLU A 19 -13.38 -1.43 2.60
C GLU A 19 -12.92 -2.85 2.96
N GLU A 20 -12.95 -3.76 1.99
CA GLU A 20 -12.48 -5.15 2.15
C GLU A 20 -11.00 -5.22 2.54
N SER A 21 -10.19 -4.33 1.95
CA SER A 21 -8.76 -4.19 2.21
C SER A 21 -8.51 -3.72 3.64
N MET A 22 -9.29 -2.75 4.09
CA MET A 22 -9.22 -2.20 5.45
C MET A 22 -9.65 -3.24 6.51
N TYR A 23 -10.67 -4.04 6.19
CA TYR A 23 -11.10 -5.14 7.05
C TYR A 23 -9.99 -6.21 7.17
N GLY A 24 -9.40 -6.61 6.03
CA GLY A 24 -8.27 -7.55 6.00
C GLY A 24 -7.06 -7.05 6.81
N LEU A 25 -6.74 -5.76 6.72
CA LEU A 25 -5.70 -5.13 7.51
C LEU A 25 -6.01 -5.19 9.01
N SER A 26 -7.24 -4.84 9.39
CA SER A 26 -7.69 -4.85 10.79
C SER A 26 -7.57 -6.25 11.39
N TRP A 27 -7.93 -7.29 10.61
CA TRP A 27 -7.74 -8.67 11.00
C TRP A 27 -6.24 -9.02 11.15
N CYS A 28 -5.40 -8.61 10.21
CA CYS A 28 -3.95 -8.85 10.27
C CYS A 28 -3.31 -8.23 11.52
N LEU A 29 -3.65 -6.99 11.85
CA LEU A 29 -3.10 -6.31 13.03
C LEU A 29 -3.48 -7.03 14.32
N ASN A 30 -4.76 -7.38 14.47
CA ASN A 30 -5.27 -8.04 15.68
C ASN A 30 -4.72 -9.46 15.86
N ASN A 31 -4.63 -10.24 14.78
CA ASN A 31 -4.23 -11.65 14.89
C ASN A 31 -2.73 -11.86 14.83
N ILE A 32 -1.98 -10.98 14.16
CA ILE A 32 -0.55 -11.19 13.93
C ILE A 32 0.29 -10.37 14.92
N LEU A 33 0.05 -9.07 15.04
CA LEU A 33 0.87 -8.20 15.90
C LEU A 33 0.48 -8.28 17.37
N VAL A 34 -0.82 -8.20 17.66
CA VAL A 34 -1.30 -8.18 19.06
C VAL A 34 -1.19 -9.57 19.69
N SER A 35 -1.49 -10.63 18.95
CA SER A 35 -1.48 -11.99 19.50
C SER A 35 -0.08 -12.58 19.67
N GLN A 36 0.90 -12.20 18.85
CA GLN A 36 2.23 -12.84 18.89
C GLN A 36 3.27 -12.05 19.69
N ASN A 37 2.96 -10.83 20.16
CA ASN A 37 3.83 -9.96 20.96
C ASN A 37 5.30 -9.98 20.49
N SER A 38 5.45 -10.10 19.17
CA SER A 38 6.70 -10.35 18.48
C SER A 38 7.24 -9.02 17.97
N LYS A 39 8.57 -8.89 17.88
CA LYS A 39 9.24 -7.75 17.25
C LYS A 39 9.09 -7.79 15.72
N ASP A 40 7.92 -8.16 15.23
CA ASP A 40 7.64 -8.33 13.82
C ASP A 40 7.50 -6.95 13.18
N THR A 41 8.19 -6.76 12.05
CA THR A 41 8.12 -5.51 11.30
C THR A 41 7.02 -5.60 10.26
N LEU A 42 5.97 -4.80 10.41
CA LEU A 42 4.93 -4.67 9.40
C LEU A 42 5.31 -3.60 8.38
N ILE A 43 5.32 -3.96 7.10
CA ILE A 43 5.52 -3.05 5.99
C ILE A 43 4.17 -2.95 5.26
N LEU A 44 3.63 -1.74 5.16
CA LEU A 44 2.35 -1.49 4.49
C LEU A 44 2.62 -0.91 3.10
N LEU A 45 2.11 -1.57 2.06
CA LEU A 45 2.16 -1.09 0.68
C LEU A 45 0.77 -0.61 0.28
N CYS A 46 0.59 0.69 0.11
CA CYS A 46 -0.68 1.25 -0.34
C CYS A 46 -0.69 1.39 -1.87
N ALA A 47 -1.62 0.71 -2.54
CA ALA A 47 -1.86 0.85 -3.97
C ALA A 47 -2.68 2.13 -4.22
N LYS A 48 -2.00 3.17 -4.73
CA LYS A 48 -2.69 4.36 -5.26
C LYS A 48 -2.93 4.19 -6.76
N PRO A 49 -4.17 4.39 -7.25
CA PRO A 49 -4.43 4.38 -8.68
C PRO A 49 -3.61 5.49 -9.37
N PRO A 50 -3.05 5.22 -10.58
CA PRO A 50 -2.36 6.24 -11.34
C PRO A 50 -3.34 7.38 -11.66
N ARG A 51 -2.91 8.62 -11.39
CA ARG A 51 -3.74 9.80 -11.63
C ARG A 51 -4.10 9.85 -13.13
N PRO A 52 -5.37 10.09 -13.48
CA PRO A 52 -5.75 10.24 -14.89
C PRO A 52 -5.01 11.44 -15.48
N ILE A 53 -4.17 11.19 -16.48
CA ILE A 53 -3.53 12.24 -17.26
C ILE A 53 -4.52 12.60 -18.37
N TYR A 54 -5.20 13.74 -18.23
CA TYR A 54 -5.99 14.27 -19.34
C TYR A 54 -5.02 14.89 -20.34
N THR A 55 -4.98 14.33 -21.54
CA THR A 55 -4.21 14.91 -22.65
C THR A 55 -5.08 15.96 -23.32
N SER A 56 -4.75 17.23 -23.13
CA SER A 56 -5.30 18.29 -23.97
C SER A 56 -4.36 18.48 -25.17
N VAL A 57 -4.92 18.39 -26.38
CA VAL A 57 -4.20 18.75 -27.61
C VAL A 57 -4.55 20.19 -27.94
N ASP A 58 -3.54 21.06 -27.99
CA ASP A 58 -3.77 22.43 -28.44
C ASP A 58 -4.01 22.47 -29.96
N GLY A 59 -4.61 23.55 -30.48
CA GLY A 59 -4.84 23.73 -31.93
C GLY A 59 -3.56 23.79 -32.78
N LYS A 60 -2.38 23.65 -32.17
CA LYS A 60 -1.05 23.59 -32.79
C LYS A 60 -0.51 22.15 -32.80
N GLY A 61 -1.26 21.17 -32.27
CA GLY A 61 -0.88 19.75 -32.23
C GLY A 61 0.11 19.41 -31.10
N ARG A 62 0.25 20.27 -30.09
CA ARG A 62 1.11 20.02 -28.93
C ARG A 62 0.30 19.31 -27.85
N ILE A 63 0.86 18.23 -27.33
CA ILE A 63 0.31 17.42 -26.24
C ILE A 63 0.79 18.00 -24.91
N PHE A 64 -0.13 18.53 -24.11
CA PHE A 64 0.14 18.93 -22.73
C PHE A 64 -0.60 17.98 -21.79
N GLY A 65 0.13 17.32 -20.90
CA GLY A 65 -0.46 16.51 -19.83
C GLY A 65 -0.87 17.42 -18.68
N GLN A 66 -2.18 17.56 -18.43
CA GLN A 66 -2.65 18.21 -17.20
C GLN A 66 -2.78 17.17 -16.09
N ILE A 67 -2.07 17.39 -14.98
CA ILE A 67 -2.35 16.70 -13.71
C ILE A 67 -3.60 17.37 -13.16
N CYS A 68 -4.73 16.66 -13.15
CA CYS A 68 -5.88 17.09 -12.36
C CYS A 68 -5.48 17.06 -10.89
N LEU A 69 -5.19 18.23 -10.32
CA LEU A 69 -5.26 18.44 -8.88
C LEU A 69 -6.74 18.67 -8.58
N GLU A 70 -7.38 17.73 -7.89
CA GLU A 70 -8.70 17.99 -7.29
C GLU A 70 -8.57 19.18 -6.31
N PRO A 71 -9.52 20.13 -6.32
CA PRO A 71 -9.50 21.33 -5.47
C PRO A 71 -9.75 21.04 -4.00
#